data_AF-A0A5J6UER2-F1
#
_entry.id   AF-A0A5J6UER2-F1
#
_cell.length_a   1.000
_cell.length_b   1.000
_cell.length_c   1.000
_cell.angle_alpha   90.00
_cell.angle_beta   90.00
_cell.angle_gamma   90.00
#
_symmetry.space_group_name_H-M   'P 1'
#
loop_
_entity.id
_entity.type
_entity.pdbx_description
1 polymer ?
#
loop_
_entity_poly.entity_id
_entity_poly.type
_entity_poly.pdbx_seq_one_letter_code
_entity_poly.pdbx_strand_id
1 'polypeptide(L)'
;MAGRGRLPKDPETRVRRNEVDTSHLEEYAGPIDRRLTKLPNRSSFSSETQLYFDVWADSEQAAWFMPTDWLTLRRMARLHEKFIDTGSHFVAAELRQCESLLGATIGDRMRLKVAALKDKQKKDKEEAPPTIEADLQLYAELNDD
;
A
#
# COMPACT_ATOMS: atom_id res chain seq x y z
N MET A 1 -9.93 -48.23 -4.49
CA MET A 1 -9.20 -47.63 -5.63
C MET A 1 -9.21 -46.12 -5.45
N ALA A 2 -8.09 -45.52 -5.01
CA ALA A 2 -8.01 -44.05 -4.92
C ALA A 2 -7.89 -43.48 -6.34
N GLY A 3 -8.90 -42.71 -6.76
CA GLY A 3 -8.89 -42.05 -8.06
C GLY A 3 -7.73 -41.04 -8.11
N ARG A 4 -6.83 -41.19 -9.09
CA ARG A 4 -5.85 -40.15 -9.40
C ARG A 4 -6.65 -38.93 -9.87
N GLY A 5 -6.56 -37.82 -9.14
CA GLY A 5 -7.18 -36.56 -9.52
C GLY A 5 -6.71 -36.09 -10.91
N ARG A 6 -7.37 -35.08 -11.47
CA ARG A 6 -7.01 -34.54 -12.78
C ARG A 6 -5.52 -34.21 -12.83
N LEU A 7 -4.87 -34.62 -13.93
CA LEU A 7 -3.46 -34.34 -14.19
C LEU A 7 -3.23 -32.81 -14.12
N PRO A 8 -2.19 -32.32 -13.42
CA PRO A 8 -1.88 -30.89 -13.38
C PRO A 8 -1.71 -30.32 -14.79
N LYS A 9 -2.21 -29.10 -15.00
CA LYS A 9 -2.07 -28.37 -16.27
C LYS A 9 -0.59 -28.12 -16.59
N ASP A 10 -0.27 -28.15 -17.88
CA ASP A 10 1.06 -27.87 -18.43
C ASP A 10 1.64 -26.57 -17.83
N PRO A 11 2.87 -26.60 -17.25
CA PRO A 11 3.49 -25.44 -16.64
C PRO A 11 3.50 -24.17 -17.49
N GLU A 12 3.66 -24.30 -18.82
CA GLU A 12 3.78 -23.15 -19.73
C GLU A 12 2.43 -22.48 -20.02
N THR A 13 1.33 -23.23 -19.95
CA THR A 13 -0.04 -22.71 -20.16
C THR A 13 -0.77 -22.44 -18.84
N ARG A 14 -0.14 -22.79 -17.71
CA ARG A 14 -0.72 -22.57 -16.39
C ARG A 14 -0.64 -21.10 -16.01
N VAL A 15 -1.72 -20.37 -16.28
CA VAL A 15 -1.93 -19.03 -15.71
C VAL A 15 -1.78 -19.11 -14.20
N ARG A 16 -0.83 -18.36 -13.64
CA ARG A 16 -0.71 -18.23 -12.19
C ARG A 16 -1.99 -17.58 -11.70
N ARG A 17 -2.73 -18.29 -10.85
CA ARG A 17 -3.99 -17.78 -10.27
C ARG A 17 -3.83 -16.46 -9.49
N ASN A 18 -2.60 -16.08 -9.16
CA ASN A 18 -2.25 -14.88 -8.40
C ASN A 18 -1.84 -13.70 -9.29
N GLU A 19 -1.76 -13.87 -10.61
CA GLU A 19 -1.43 -12.78 -11.53
C GLU A 19 -2.71 -12.13 -12.01
N VAL A 20 -3.05 -10.99 -11.40
CA VAL A 20 -4.20 -10.18 -11.78
C VAL A 20 -3.77 -9.30 -12.95
N ASP A 21 -4.41 -9.49 -14.11
CA ASP A 21 -4.25 -8.60 -15.24
C ASP A 21 -4.85 -7.23 -14.88
N THR A 22 -4.01 -6.21 -14.82
CA THR A 22 -4.36 -4.83 -14.45
C THR A 22 -4.18 -3.87 -15.63
N SER A 23 -3.86 -4.39 -16.82
CA SER A 23 -3.59 -3.59 -18.02
C SER A 23 -4.77 -2.73 -18.48
N HIS A 24 -5.99 -3.09 -18.09
CA HIS A 24 -7.22 -2.40 -18.42
C HIS A 24 -7.64 -1.34 -17.39
N LEU A 25 -6.94 -1.24 -16.25
CA LEU A 25 -7.22 -0.22 -15.25
C LEU A 25 -6.55 1.09 -15.67
N GLU A 26 -7.36 2.02 -16.18
CA GLU A 26 -6.90 3.38 -16.44
C GLU A 26 -6.72 4.13 -15.11
N GLU A 27 -5.57 4.78 -14.95
CA GLU A 27 -5.32 5.69 -13.84
C GLU A 27 -6.24 6.92 -13.99
N TYR A 28 -6.86 7.37 -12.91
CA TYR A 28 -7.73 8.54 -12.97
C TYR A 28 -6.88 9.79 -13.18
N ALA A 29 -6.92 10.31 -14.41
CA ALA A 29 -6.21 11.53 -14.79
C ALA A 29 -6.96 12.83 -14.44
N GLY A 30 -8.12 12.74 -13.79
CA GLY A 30 -8.94 13.91 -13.44
C GLY A 30 -8.46 14.63 -12.17
N PRO A 31 -8.78 15.93 -12.01
CA PRO A 31 -8.49 16.63 -10.77
C PRO A 31 -9.34 16.07 -9.63
N ILE A 32 -8.71 15.75 -8.50
CA ILE A 32 -9.43 15.39 -7.26
C ILE A 32 -10.07 16.66 -6.69
N ASP A 33 -11.38 16.61 -6.45
CA ASP A 33 -12.08 17.72 -5.78
C ASP A 33 -11.51 17.90 -4.36
N ARG A 34 -10.96 19.10 -4.08
CA ARG A 34 -10.44 19.49 -2.76
C ARG A 34 -11.45 19.35 -1.64
N ARG A 35 -12.75 19.33 -1.96
CA ARG A 35 -13.77 19.03 -0.96
C ARG A 35 -13.60 17.62 -0.44
N LEU A 36 -13.28 16.62 -1.27
CA LEU A 36 -13.15 15.21 -0.89
C LEU A 36 -12.01 14.96 0.10
N THR A 37 -10.93 15.73 0.00
CA THR A 37 -9.75 15.56 0.86
C THR A 37 -9.93 16.09 2.28
N LYS A 38 -11.05 16.77 2.57
CA LYS A 38 -11.39 17.29 3.90
C LYS A 38 -12.37 16.38 4.61
N LEU A 39 -12.26 16.29 5.94
CA LEU A 39 -13.26 15.65 6.78
C LEU A 39 -14.53 16.52 6.83
N PRO A 40 -15.68 16.07 6.31
CA PRO A 40 -16.92 16.82 6.39
C PRO A 40 -17.40 16.90 7.84
N ASN A 41 -18.00 18.04 8.25
CA ASN A 41 -18.49 18.26 9.61
C ASN A 41 -17.44 17.95 10.69
N ARG A 42 -16.18 18.32 10.45
CA ARG A 42 -15.04 18.00 11.34
C ARG A 42 -15.31 18.23 12.83
N SER A 43 -16.02 19.30 13.19
CA SER A 43 -16.36 19.64 14.59
C SER A 43 -17.29 18.65 15.28
N SER A 44 -17.98 17.77 14.54
CA SER A 44 -18.85 16.73 15.12
C SER A 44 -18.10 15.44 15.47
N PHE A 45 -16.80 15.36 15.19
CA PHE A 45 -15.97 14.20 15.48
C PHE A 45 -15.08 14.47 16.69
N SER A 46 -14.80 13.43 17.46
CA SER A 46 -13.77 13.45 18.51
C SER A 46 -12.41 13.89 17.96
N SER A 47 -11.57 14.46 18.83
CA SER A 47 -10.20 14.84 18.48
C SER A 47 -9.37 13.65 17.98
N GLU A 48 -9.65 12.45 18.49
CA GLU A 48 -8.97 11.22 18.10
C GLU A 48 -9.33 10.80 16.67
N THR A 49 -10.62 10.84 16.28
CA THR A 49 -11.03 10.59 14.89
C THR A 49 -10.54 11.67 13.94
N GLN A 50 -10.47 12.92 14.40
CA GLN A 50 -9.88 14.00 13.61
C GLN A 50 -8.40 13.73 13.30
N LEU A 51 -7.63 13.34 14.31
CA LEU A 51 -6.22 12.95 14.16
C LEU A 51 -6.07 11.73 13.24
N TYR A 52 -6.90 10.70 13.44
CA TYR A 52 -6.93 9.51 12.58
C TYR A 52 -7.09 9.87 11.10
N PHE A 53 -8.06 10.74 10.79
CA PHE A 53 -8.29 11.17 9.42
C PHE A 53 -7.10 11.95 8.85
N ASP A 54 -6.52 12.87 9.64
CA ASP A 54 -5.38 13.68 9.19
C ASP A 54 -4.16 12.82 8.89
N VAL A 55 -3.84 11.84 9.74
CA VAL A 55 -2.73 10.90 9.52
C VAL A 55 -2.89 10.15 8.20
N TRP A 56 -4.11 9.74 7.86
CA TRP A 56 -4.39 9.12 6.58
C TRP A 56 -4.30 10.10 5.41
N ALA A 57 -4.85 11.30 5.57
CA ALA A 57 -4.85 12.34 4.54
C ALA A 57 -3.42 12.81 4.19
N ASP A 58 -2.51 12.82 5.17
CA ASP A 58 -1.10 13.21 5.02
C ASP A 58 -0.18 12.02 4.66
N SER A 59 -0.73 10.81 4.56
CA SER A 59 0.05 9.61 4.28
C SER A 59 0.53 9.54 2.82
N GLU A 60 1.61 8.80 2.58
CA GLU A 60 2.08 8.51 1.21
C GLU A 60 1.00 7.84 0.35
N GLN A 61 0.07 7.09 0.96
CA GLN A 61 -1.02 6.43 0.25
C GLN A 61 -2.00 7.44 -0.34
N ALA A 62 -2.25 8.55 0.37
CA ALA A 62 -3.19 9.57 -0.07
C ALA A 62 -2.81 10.25 -1.39
N ALA A 63 -1.52 10.25 -1.74
CA ALA A 63 -1.05 10.73 -3.04
C ALA A 63 -1.61 9.91 -4.23
N TRP A 64 -1.96 8.65 -3.98
CA TRP A 64 -2.48 7.70 -4.98
C TRP A 64 -4.00 7.47 -4.86
N PHE A 65 -4.67 8.16 -3.93
CA PHE A 65 -6.09 7.96 -3.69
C PHE A 65 -6.94 8.51 -4.82
N MET A 66 -7.78 7.65 -5.35
CA MET A 66 -8.85 8.00 -6.28
C MET A 66 -9.98 8.70 -5.52
N PRO A 67 -10.91 9.39 -6.21
CA PRO A 67 -12.09 9.98 -5.56
C PRO A 67 -12.88 8.97 -4.70
N THR A 68 -12.94 7.70 -5.12
CA THR A 68 -13.57 6.60 -4.39
C THR A 68 -12.85 6.25 -3.09
N ASP A 69 -11.52 6.36 -3.07
CA ASP A 69 -10.72 6.08 -1.88
C ASP A 69 -10.90 7.19 -0.84
N TRP A 70 -10.95 8.45 -1.28
CA TRP A 70 -11.31 9.57 -0.41
C TRP A 70 -12.71 9.44 0.20
N LEU A 71 -13.70 8.97 -0.57
CA LEU A 71 -15.03 8.66 -0.05
C LEU A 71 -14.99 7.51 0.97
N THR A 72 -14.14 6.51 0.74
CA THR A 72 -13.93 5.40 1.66
C THR A 72 -13.29 5.88 2.96
N LEU A 73 -12.26 6.71 2.90
CA LEU A 73 -11.62 7.30 4.08
C LEU A 73 -12.60 8.12 4.92
N ARG A 74 -13.49 8.88 4.28
CA ARG A 74 -14.57 9.61 4.97
C ARG A 74 -15.55 8.68 5.68
N ARG A 75 -15.89 7.56 5.06
CA ARG A 75 -16.74 6.54 5.69
C ARG A 75 -16.01 5.89 6.87
N MET A 76 -14.71 5.64 6.74
CA MET A 76 -13.86 5.11 7.81
C MET A 76 -13.80 6.04 9.00
N ALA A 77 -13.74 7.37 8.82
CA ALA A 77 -13.80 8.30 9.95
C ALA A 77 -15.08 8.13 10.79
N ARG A 78 -16.23 7.87 10.15
CA ARG A 78 -17.50 7.58 10.88
C ARG A 78 -17.46 6.23 11.60
N LEU A 79 -16.80 5.24 11.01
CA LEU A 79 -16.59 3.93 11.64
C LEU A 79 -15.64 4.04 12.83
N HIS A 80 -14.57 4.80 12.69
CA HIS A 80 -13.59 5.08 13.74
C HIS A 80 -14.25 5.78 14.94
N GLU A 81 -15.04 6.82 14.70
CA GLU A 81 -15.81 7.49 15.76
C GLU A 81 -16.76 6.52 16.46
N LYS A 82 -17.53 5.73 15.70
CA LYS A 82 -18.42 4.73 16.27
C LYS A 82 -17.66 3.66 17.05
N PHE A 83 -16.44 3.31 16.63
CA PHE A 83 -15.59 2.37 17.32
C PHE A 83 -15.12 2.93 18.66
N ILE A 84 -14.69 4.20 18.72
CA ILE A 84 -14.37 4.87 19.99
C ILE A 84 -15.59 4.87 20.92
N ASP A 85 -16.76 5.25 20.40
CA ASP A 85 -17.98 5.36 21.20
C ASP A 85 -18.47 4.02 21.77
N THR A 86 -18.35 2.95 20.99
CA THR A 86 -19.01 1.66 21.31
C THR A 86 -18.05 0.52 21.65
N GLY A 87 -16.77 0.61 21.27
CA GLY A 87 -15.80 -0.48 21.37
C GLY A 87 -16.19 -1.75 20.60
N SER A 88 -17.15 -1.67 19.67
CA SER A 88 -17.74 -2.86 19.05
C SER A 88 -16.77 -3.59 18.12
N HIS A 89 -16.57 -4.89 18.37
CA HIS A 89 -15.72 -5.75 17.52
C HIS A 89 -16.20 -5.84 16.07
N PHE A 90 -17.50 -5.70 15.81
CA PHE A 90 -18.03 -5.67 14.44
C PHE A 90 -17.55 -4.43 13.67
N VAL A 91 -17.55 -3.27 14.34
CA VAL A 91 -17.07 -2.01 13.76
C VAL A 91 -15.56 -2.08 13.56
N ALA A 92 -14.83 -2.65 14.53
CA ALA A 92 -13.40 -2.87 14.43
C ALA A 92 -13.01 -3.77 13.24
N ALA A 93 -13.78 -4.84 12.98
CA ALA A 93 -13.50 -5.76 11.89
C ALA A 93 -13.67 -5.10 10.52
N GLU A 94 -14.76 -4.33 10.34
CA GLU A 94 -15.00 -3.56 9.11
C GLU A 94 -13.92 -2.49 8.92
N LEU A 95 -13.57 -1.76 9.99
CA LEU A 95 -12.51 -0.74 9.95
C LEU A 95 -11.19 -1.37 9.50
N ARG A 96 -10.78 -2.48 10.12
CA ARG A 96 -9.57 -3.22 9.74
C ARG A 96 -9.59 -3.69 8.28
N GLN A 97 -10.74 -4.12 7.77
CA GLN A 97 -10.88 -4.54 6.38
C GLN A 97 -10.67 -3.37 5.43
N CYS A 98 -11.29 -2.22 5.69
CA CYS A 98 -11.09 -1.01 4.90
C CYS A 98 -9.64 -0.49 4.97
N GLU A 99 -9.04 -0.51 6.15
CA GLU A 99 -7.64 -0.12 6.37
C GLU A 99 -6.65 -1.00 5.59
N SER A 100 -6.88 -2.32 5.54
CA SER A 100 -6.06 -3.23 4.75
C SER A 100 -6.17 -2.95 3.25
N LEU A 101 -7.36 -2.60 2.76
CA LEU A 101 -7.59 -2.23 1.36
C LEU A 101 -6.85 -0.95 0.96
N LEU A 102 -6.77 0.04 1.86
CA LEU A 102 -6.04 1.30 1.62
C LEU A 102 -4.54 1.22 1.92
N GLY A 103 -4.04 0.10 2.46
CA GLY A 103 -2.60 -0.08 2.70
C GLY A 103 -2.09 0.38 4.06
N ALA A 104 -2.90 0.25 5.12
CA ALA A 104 -2.55 0.70 6.47
C ALA A 104 -1.26 0.07 7.01
N THR A 105 -1.07 -1.23 6.79
CA THR A 105 0.11 -1.95 7.28
C THR A 105 1.22 -2.04 6.23
N ILE A 106 2.46 -2.25 6.67
CA ILE A 106 3.60 -2.50 5.78
C ILE A 106 3.31 -3.69 4.84
N GLY A 107 2.73 -4.76 5.38
CA GLY A 107 2.36 -5.93 4.60
C GLY A 107 1.33 -5.63 3.52
N ASP A 108 0.35 -4.77 3.82
CA ASP A 108 -0.64 -4.33 2.84
C ASP A 108 0.00 -3.47 1.74
N ARG A 109 0.91 -2.55 2.10
CA ARG A 109 1.67 -1.75 1.11
C ARG A 109 2.52 -2.61 0.19
N MET A 110 3.19 -3.62 0.75
CA MET A 110 3.96 -4.60 -0.03
C MET A 110 3.05 -5.41 -0.96
N ARG A 111 1.87 -5.84 -0.50
CA ARG A 111 0.89 -6.57 -1.32
C ARG A 111 0.34 -5.69 -2.45
N LEU A 112 0.00 -4.44 -2.15
CA LEU A 112 -0.51 -3.47 -3.12
C LEU A 112 0.56 -3.00 -4.11
N LYS A 113 1.83 -3.40 -3.91
CA LYS A 113 2.95 -3.05 -4.79
C LYS A 113 3.03 -1.55 -5.07
N VAL A 114 2.69 -0.72 -4.06
CA VAL A 114 2.69 0.75 -4.17
C VAL A 114 3.99 1.18 -4.84
N ALA A 115 3.87 1.77 -6.03
CA ALA A 115 4.98 1.96 -6.97
C ALA A 115 6.14 2.74 -6.34
N ALA A 116 5.86 3.61 -5.37
CA ALA A 116 6.86 4.37 -4.61
C ALA A 116 7.89 3.49 -3.87
N LEU A 117 7.52 2.28 -3.41
CA LEU A 117 8.48 1.32 -2.85
C LEU A 117 9.34 0.65 -3.93
N LYS A 118 8.80 0.46 -5.14
CA LYS A 118 9.57 -0.09 -6.27
C LYS A 118 10.59 0.91 -6.79
N ASP A 119 10.25 2.20 -6.86
CA ASP A 119 11.17 3.24 -7.34
C ASP A 119 12.33 3.49 -6.37
N LYS A 120 12.11 3.41 -5.05
CA LYS A 120 13.20 3.41 -4.06
C LYS A 120 14.11 2.19 -4.20
N GLN A 121 13.53 0.98 -4.34
CA GLN A 121 14.32 -0.23 -4.57
C GLN A 121 15.08 -0.25 -5.91
N LYS A 122 14.61 0.50 -6.91
CA LYS A 122 15.31 0.66 -8.19
C LYS A 122 16.52 1.58 -8.04
N LYS A 123 16.40 2.66 -7.27
CA LYS A 123 17.52 3.55 -6.92
C LYS A 123 18.60 2.85 -6.10
N ASP A 124 18.21 1.99 -5.15
CA ASP A 124 19.17 1.25 -4.30
C ASP A 124 19.86 0.08 -5.04
N LYS A 125 19.36 -0.32 -6.22
CA LYS A 125 19.93 -1.41 -7.03
C LYS A 125 20.88 -0.94 -8.14
N GLU A 126 21.03 0.37 -8.31
CA GLU A 126 21.84 0.94 -9.39
C GLU A 126 23.28 1.27 -8.96
N GLU A 127 23.67 0.94 -7.72
CA GLU A 127 25.07 0.76 -7.36
C GLU A 127 25.48 -0.65 -7.74
N ALA A 128 26.29 -0.76 -8.81
CA ALA A 128 26.90 -2.01 -9.21
C ALA A 128 27.61 -2.65 -8.00
N PRO A 129 27.53 -3.98 -7.82
CA PRO A 129 28.26 -4.63 -6.74
C PRO A 129 29.74 -4.26 -6.86
N PRO A 130 30.42 -3.89 -5.75
CA PRO A 130 31.82 -3.51 -5.81
C PRO A 130 32.59 -4.63 -6.49
N THR A 131 33.26 -4.28 -7.59
CA THR A 131 34.13 -5.22 -8.29
C THR A 131 35.37 -5.44 -7.44
N ILE A 132 35.94 -6.65 -7.53
CA ILE A 132 37.19 -7.01 -6.84
C ILE A 132 38.32 -6.00 -7.15
N GLU A 133 38.26 -5.36 -8.31
CA GLU A 133 39.19 -4.30 -8.73
C GLU A 133 39.10 -3.04 -7.86
N ALA A 134 37.90 -2.65 -7.42
CA ALA A 134 37.70 -1.50 -6.53
C ALA A 134 38.26 -1.77 -5.13
N ASP A 135 38.09 -3.01 -4.64
CA ASP A 135 38.69 -3.44 -3.37
C ASP A 135 40.23 -3.46 -3.47
N LEU A 136 40.79 -3.94 -4.59
CA LEU A 136 42.24 -3.96 -4.81
C LEU A 136 42.85 -2.56 -4.88
N GLN A 137 42.15 -1.59 -5.47
CA GLN A 137 42.59 -0.18 -5.50
C GLN A 137 42.58 0.43 -4.10
N LEU A 138 41.54 0.16 -3.31
CA LEU A 138 41.46 0.60 -1.91
C LEU A 138 42.60 0.01 -1.06
N TYR A 139 42.93 -1.27 -1.26
CA TYR A 139 44.07 -1.90 -0.58
C TYR A 139 45.42 -1.34 -1.03
N ALA A 140 45.56 -0.87 -2.27
CA ALA A 140 46.79 -0.21 -2.72
C ALA A 140 46.94 1.17 -2.04
N GLU A 141 45.88 1.98 -2.03
CA GLU A 141 45.88 3.32 -1.42
C GLU A 141 46.12 3.29 0.10
N LEU A 142 45.60 2.29 0.81
CA LEU A 142 45.80 2.14 2.26
C LEU A 142 47.21 1.65 2.65
N ASN A 143 48.01 1.18 1.70
CA ASN A 143 49.36 0.66 1.95
C ASN A 143 50.47 1.63 1.50
N ASP A 144 50.11 2.80 0.97
CA ASP A 144 51.05 3.84 0.50
C ASP A 144 51.33 4.96 1.53
N ASP A 145 50.84 4.82 2.78
CA ASP A 145 51.21 5.61 3.98
C ASP A 145 52.07 4.79 4.97
#